data_AF-A0A928UDX7-F1
#
_entry.id   AF-A0A928UDX7-F1
#
_cell.length_a   1.000
_cell.length_b   1.000
_cell.length_c   1.000
_cell.angle_alpha   90.00
_cell.angle_beta   90.00
_cell.angle_gamma   90.00
#
_symmetry.space_group_name_H-M   'P 1'
#
loop_
_entity.id
_entity.type
_entity.pdbx_description
1 polymer ?
#
loop_
_entity_poly.entity_id
_entity_poly.type
_entity_poly.pdbx_seq_one_letter_code
_entity_poly.pdbx_strand_id
1 'polypeptide(L)' 'MRSYDVMLSLIAGTTTTAGLLVQTILNEKEYQKGIKITDDQMKEVKNPPAEQVALG' A
#
# COMPACT_ATOMS: atom_id res chain seq x y z
N MET A 1 8.89 7.56 -17.72
CA MET A 1 8.29 8.61 -16.87
C MET A 1 6.87 8.98 -17.27
N ARG A 2 6.54 9.33 -18.54
CA ARG A 2 5.18 9.78 -18.91
C ARG A 2 4.01 8.81 -18.64
N SER A 3 4.24 7.50 -18.54
CA SER A 3 3.14 6.54 -18.35
C SER A 3 2.59 6.51 -16.92
N TYR A 4 3.44 6.67 -15.90
CA TYR A 4 2.99 6.53 -14.50
C TYR A 4 2.11 7.71 -14.06
N ASP A 5 2.47 8.94 -14.43
CA ASP A 5 1.67 10.13 -14.08
C ASP A 5 0.25 10.07 -14.65
N VAL A 6 0.12 9.59 -15.90
CA VAL A 6 -1.18 9.42 -16.57
C VAL A 6 -2.03 8.37 -15.83
N MET A 7 -1.42 7.26 -15.44
CA MET A 7 -2.11 6.19 -14.72
C MET A 7 -2.54 6.64 -13.31
N LEU A 8 -1.65 7.31 -12.58
CA LEU A 8 -1.96 7.86 -11.25
C LEU A 8 -3.10 8.88 -11.33
N SER A 9 -3.06 9.77 -12.32
CA SER A 9 -4.13 10.76 -12.55
C SER A 9 -5.47 10.10 -12.86
N LEU A 10 -5.47 9.01 -13.64
CA LEU A 10 -6.68 8.25 -13.96
C LEU A 10 -7.28 7.61 -12.70
N ILE A 11 -6.45 7.00 -11.86
CA ILE A 11 -6.90 6.34 -10.62
C ILE A 11 -7.41 7.38 -9.60
N ALA A 12 -6.70 8.50 -9.44
CA ALA A 12 -7.10 9.60 -8.56
C ALA A 12 -8.43 10.25 -8.98
N GLY A 13 -8.81 10.14 -10.25
CA GLY A 13 -10.11 10.60 -10.76
C GLY A 13 -11.30 9.71 -10.40
N THR A 14 -11.08 8.61 -9.66
CA THR A 14 -12.14 7.67 -9.28
C THR A 14 -12.63 7.88 -7.84
N THR A 15 -13.78 7.29 -7.53
CA THR A 15 -14.40 7.29 -6.20
C THR A 15 -14.77 5.87 -5.83
N THR A 16 -14.63 5.49 -4.56
CA THR A 16 -15.09 4.17 -4.10
C THR A 16 -16.62 4.06 -4.17
N THR A 17 -17.15 2.84 -4.13
CA THR A 17 -18.61 2.61 -4.08
C THR A 17 -19.28 3.24 -2.85
N ALA A 18 -18.52 3.46 -1.78
CA ALA A 18 -18.96 4.15 -0.57
C ALA A 18 -18.81 5.68 -0.64
N GLY A 19 -18.33 6.24 -1.76
CA GLY A 19 -18.21 7.69 -1.96
C GLY A 19 -16.89 8.30 -1.49
N LEU A 20 -15.87 7.50 -1.16
CA LEU A 20 -14.57 8.03 -0.75
C LEU A 20 -13.71 8.42 -1.95
N LEU A 21 -13.06 9.60 -1.86
CA LEU A 21 -12.11 10.07 -2.87
C LEU A 21 -10.82 9.25 -2.81
N VAL A 22 -10.24 8.99 -3.99
CA VAL A 22 -9.00 8.22 -4.12
C VAL A 22 -7.80 9.17 -4.25
N GLN A 23 -6.78 8.98 -3.40
CA GLN A 23 -5.49 9.67 -3.50
C GLN A 23 -4.41 8.68 -3.92
N THR A 24 -3.49 9.12 -4.78
CA THR A 24 -2.47 8.25 -5.38
C THR A 24 -1.09 8.90 -5.38
N ILE A 25 -0.08 8.11 -5.06
CA ILE A 25 1.33 8.51 -5.14
C ILE A 25 2.15 7.40 -5.80
N LEU A 26 3.21 7.77 -6.53
CA LEU A 26 4.20 6.79 -6.97
C LEU A 26 5.06 6.41 -5.78
N ASN A 27 4.97 5.16 -5.34
CA ASN A 27 5.93 4.64 -4.37
C ASN A 27 7.18 4.17 -5.11
N GLU A 28 8.25 4.95 -5.01
CA GLU A 28 9.55 4.61 -5.61
C GLU A 28 10.42 3.73 -4.72
N LYS A 29 9.95 3.40 -3.50
CA LYS A 29 10.68 2.49 -2.61
C LYS A 29 10.71 1.09 -3.20
N GLU A 30 11.90 0.48 -3.18
CA GLU A 30 12.06 -0.92 -3.57
C GLU A 30 11.39 -1.83 -2.54
N TYR A 31 10.49 -2.70 -3.02
CA TYR A 31 9.78 -3.62 -2.15
C TYR A 31 10.73 -4.68 -1.60
N GLN A 32 11.01 -4.59 -0.30
CA GLN A 32 11.90 -5.53 0.37
C GLN A 32 11.29 -6.93 0.39
N LYS A 33 12.13 -7.94 0.16
CA LYS A 33 11.70 -9.34 0.19
C LYS A 33 11.13 -9.66 1.57
N GLY A 34 9.90 -10.18 1.59
CA GLY A 34 9.25 -10.61 2.83
C GLY A 34 10.04 -11.69 3.57
N ILE A 35 9.95 -11.67 4.90
CA ILE A 35 10.48 -12.72 5.76
C ILE A 35 9.49 -13.88 5.71
N LYS A 36 9.95 -15.06 5.26
CA LYS A 36 9.15 -16.28 5.36
C LYS A 36 9.14 -16.74 6.81
N ILE A 37 7.95 -16.83 7.38
CA ILE A 37 7.72 -17.36 8.72
C ILE A 37 6.85 -18.62 8.63
N THR A 38 6.94 -19.48 9.64
CA THR A 38 6.10 -20.66 9.75
C THR A 38 4.68 -20.28 10.20
N ASP A 39 3.73 -21.20 10.04
CA ASP A 39 2.34 -21.01 10.49
C ASP A 39 2.26 -20.77 12.00
N ASP A 40 3.15 -21.37 12.78
CA ASP A 40 3.22 -21.16 14.23
C ASP A 40 3.73 -19.76 14.58
N GLN A 41 4.74 -19.26 13.87
CA GLN A 41 5.20 -17.88 14.01
C GLN A 41 4.13 -16.87 13.59
N MET A 42 3.30 -17.18 12.59
CA MET A 42 2.21 -16.32 12.15
C MET A 42 1.14 -16.13 13.24
N LYS A 43 0.87 -17.16 14.06
CA LYS A 43 -0.08 -17.07 15.19
C LYS A 43 0.39 -16.09 16.27
N GLU A 44 1.69 -15.84 16.34
CA GLU A 44 2.30 -14.91 17.30
C GLU A 44 2.28 -13.45 16.82
N VAL A 45 2.05 -13.21 15.52
CA VAL A 45 1.94 -11.87 14.95
C VAL A 45 0.62 -11.21 15.38
N LYS A 46 0.68 -10.36 16.40
CA LYS A 46 -0.42 -9.42 16.72
C LYS A 46 -0.39 -8.27 15.72
N ASN A 47 -1.46 -8.09 14.95
CA ASN A 47 -1.62 -6.97 14.02
C ASN A 47 -1.56 -5.62 14.79
N PRO A 48 -0.50 -4.82 14.67
CA PRO A 48 -0.55 -3.44 15.14
C PRO A 48 -1.46 -2.64 14.20
N PRO A 49 -2.20 -1.63 14.68
CA PRO A 49 -3.04 -0.81 13.82
C PRO A 49 -2.20 -0.13 12.72
N ALA A 50 -2.81 0.10 11.57
CA ALA A 50 -2.21 0.43 10.27
C ALA A 50 -1.34 1.71 10.21
N GLU A 51 -1.08 2.37 11.32
CA GLU A 51 -0.44 3.68 11.41
C GLU A 51 1.10 3.61 11.41
N GLN A 52 1.71 2.44 11.63
CA GLN A 52 3.17 2.31 11.79
C GLN A 52 3.97 1.98 10.51
N VAL A 53 3.34 1.79 9.34
CA VAL A 53 4.07 1.42 8.11
C VAL A 53 4.56 2.61 7.27
N ALA A 54 4.37 3.86 7.72
CA ALA A 54 4.65 5.05 6.92
C ALA A 54 6.07 5.65 7.06
N LEU A 55 6.90 5.25 8.02
CA LEU A 55 8.24 5.86 8.22
C LEU A 55 9.31 4.79 8.47
N GLY A 56 9.87 4.33 7.36
CA GLY A 56 11.17 3.68 7.24
C GLY A 56 11.84 4.17 5.97
#